data_AF-X1S194-F1
#
_entry.id   AF-X1S194-F1
#
_cell.length_a   1.000
_cell.length_b   1.000
_cell.length_c   1.000
_cell.angle_alpha   90.00
_cell.angle_beta   90.00
_cell.angle_gamma   90.00
#
_symmetry.space_group_name_H-M   'P 1'
#
loop_
_entity.id
_entity.type
_entity.pdbx_description
1 polymer ?
#
loop_
_entity_poly.entity_id
_entity_poly.type
_entity_poly.pdbx_seq_one_letter_code
_entity_poly.pdbx_strand_id
1 'polypeptide(L)'
;LIIMDKEILDAHLVKFNQLWEEELPVVSPEITEAKQRAPPDITVYITNTGKKYHSLGCRYLSKGYIPISLTSAKERGYTPCSVCRPPS
;
A
#
# COMPACT_ATOMS: atom_id res chain seq x y z
N LEU A 1 -0.37 -36.74 1.40
CA LEU A 1 -1.45 -37.01 2.36
C LEU A 1 -2.02 -35.66 2.77
N ILE A 2 -3.28 -35.38 2.38
CA ILE A 2 -4.00 -34.18 2.82
C ILE A 2 -4.55 -34.53 4.21
N ILE A 3 -4.15 -33.78 5.24
CA ILE A 3 -4.66 -33.95 6.59
C ILE A 3 -6.10 -33.45 6.57
N MET A 4 -7.07 -34.37 6.43
CA MET A 4 -8.51 -34.11 6.53
C MET A 4 -9.03 -34.33 7.96
N ASP A 5 -8.11 -34.32 8.94
CA ASP A 5 -8.51 -34.40 10.33
C ASP A 5 -8.86 -33.00 10.83
N LYS A 6 -10.17 -32.75 10.93
CA LYS A 6 -10.74 -31.49 11.38
C LYS A 6 -10.20 -31.10 12.76
N GLU A 7 -9.87 -32.09 13.61
CA GLU A 7 -9.35 -31.84 14.95
C GLU A 7 -7.90 -31.31 14.93
N ILE A 8 -7.10 -31.72 13.94
CA ILE A 8 -5.74 -31.21 13.75
C ILE A 8 -5.77 -29.76 13.25
N LEU A 9 -6.70 -29.43 12.35
CA LEU A 9 -6.88 -28.06 11.87
C LEU A 9 -7.37 -27.13 12.99
N ASP A 10 -8.35 -27.58 13.77
CA ASP A 10 -8.92 -26.80 14.88
C ASP A 10 -7.88 -26.58 16.00
N ALA A 11 -7.09 -27.60 16.36
CA ALA A 11 -6.02 -27.46 17.34
C ALA A 11 -4.91 -26.49 16.88
N HIS A 12 -4.57 -26.50 15.58
CA HIS A 12 -3.60 -25.57 15.02
C HIS A 12 -4.12 -24.12 15.00
N LEU A 13 -5.40 -23.91 14.70
CA LEU A 13 -6.05 -22.59 14.74
C LEU A 13 -6.12 -22.02 16.16
N VAL A 14 -6.47 -22.85 17.15
CA VAL A 14 -6.51 -22.43 18.57
C VAL A 14 -5.12 -22.01 19.03
N LYS A 15 -4.09 -22.79 18.70
CA LYS A 15 -2.70 -22.47 19.07
C LYS A 15 -2.16 -21.23 18.35
N PHE A 16 -2.60 -20.98 17.13
CA PHE A 16 -2.24 -19.79 16.37
C PHE A 16 -2.85 -18.52 16.98
N ASN A 17 -4.15 -18.55 17.31
CA ASN A 17 -4.81 -17.42 17.96
C ASN A 17 -4.26 -17.17 19.38
N GLN A 18 -3.96 -18.22 20.14
CA GLN A 18 -3.41 -18.10 21.49
C GLN A 18 -1.98 -17.52 21.52
N LEU A 19 -1.20 -17.69 20.44
CA LEU A 19 0.14 -17.09 20.33
C LEU A 19 0.12 -15.66 19.77
N TRP A 20 -0.98 -15.23 19.15
CA TRP A 20 -1.04 -13.95 18.43
C TRP A 20 -2.11 -12.96 18.94
N GLU A 21 -2.83 -13.29 20.02
CA GLU A 21 -3.78 -12.39 20.68
C GLU A 21 -3.47 -12.24 22.18
N GLU A 22 -2.38 -11.55 22.50
CA GLU A 22 -2.42 -10.58 23.60
C GLU A 22 -2.58 -9.21 22.97
N GLU A 23 -3.83 -8.75 22.96
CA GLU A 23 -4.33 -7.39 22.74
C GLU A 23 -3.32 -6.42 22.10
N LEU A 24 -3.20 -6.52 20.77
CA LEU A 24 -2.74 -5.37 20.00
C LEU A 24 -3.67 -4.20 20.37
N PRO A 25 -3.11 -3.08 20.87
CA PRO A 25 -3.91 -1.99 21.42
C PRO A 25 -4.95 -1.60 20.38
N VAL A 26 -6.22 -1.58 20.82
CA VAL A 26 -7.37 -1.12 20.06
C VAL A 26 -6.92 0.10 19.26
N VAL A 27 -6.84 -0.05 17.94
CA VAL A 27 -6.65 1.05 16.99
C VAL A 27 -7.60 2.13 17.44
N SER A 28 -7.06 3.16 18.10
CA SER A 28 -7.86 4.20 18.73
C SER A 28 -8.75 4.82 17.66
N PRO A 29 -10.01 5.16 17.97
CA PRO A 29 -10.96 5.74 17.01
C PRO A 29 -10.42 7.02 16.33
N GLU A 30 -9.39 7.63 16.90
CA GLU A 30 -8.65 8.77 16.36
C GLU A 30 -7.95 8.49 15.01
N ILE A 31 -7.52 7.25 14.74
CA ILE A 31 -6.77 6.92 13.51
C ILE A 31 -7.71 6.90 12.29
N THR A 32 -8.98 6.56 12.49
CA THR A 32 -10.01 6.57 11.44
C THR A 32 -10.47 7.99 11.08
N GLU A 33 -10.52 8.90 12.04
CA GLU A 33 -11.07 10.24 11.83
C GLU A 33 -10.06 11.22 11.18
N ALA A 34 -8.77 11.02 11.42
CA ALA A 34 -7.71 11.84 10.81
C ALA A 34 -7.55 11.58 9.29
N LYS A 35 -7.82 10.35 8.82
CA LYS A 35 -7.69 10.00 7.39
C LYS A 35 -8.81 10.61 6.51
N GLN A 36 -9.95 10.96 7.10
CA GLN A 36 -11.13 11.45 6.37
C GLN A 36 -11.11 12.96 6.10
N ARG A 37 -10.27 13.72 6.81
CA ARG A 37 -10.14 15.18 6.65
C ARG A 37 -9.09 15.59 5.61
N ALA A 38 -8.31 14.64 5.11
CA ALA A 38 -7.34 14.90 4.05
C ALA A 38 -8.06 14.96 2.69
N PRO A 39 -7.71 15.93 1.82
CA PRO A 39 -8.20 15.94 0.45
C PRO A 39 -7.83 14.60 -0.24
N PRO A 40 -8.66 14.12 -1.19
CA PRO A 40 -8.39 12.88 -1.89
C PRO A 40 -7.03 12.97 -2.59
N ASP A 41 -6.10 12.10 -2.20
CA ASP A 41 -4.75 12.09 -2.76
C ASP A 41 -4.78 11.54 -4.19
N ILE A 42 -4.02 12.18 -5.08
CA ILE A 42 -3.99 11.86 -6.50
C ILE A 42 -3.05 10.68 -6.71
N THR A 43 -3.51 9.64 -7.39
CA THR A 43 -2.64 8.53 -7.80
C THR A 43 -1.77 8.95 -8.98
N VAL A 44 -0.45 8.81 -8.81
CA VAL A 44 0.58 8.96 -9.85
C VAL A 44 1.36 7.65 -10.01
N TYR A 45 2.25 7.58 -11.00
CA TYR A 45 2.94 6.34 -11.35
C TYR A 45 4.44 6.52 -11.33
N ILE A 46 5.15 5.62 -10.66
CA ILE A 46 6.62 5.56 -10.69
C ILE A 46 7.09 4.34 -11.47
N THR A 47 8.29 4.42 -12.02
CA THR A 47 8.99 3.25 -12.60
C THR A 47 9.83 2.56 -11.54
N ASN A 48 10.15 1.27 -11.73
CA ASN A 48 10.96 0.48 -10.78
C ASN A 48 12.34 1.07 -10.47
N THR A 49 12.95 1.81 -11.40
CA THR A 49 14.34 2.30 -11.28
C THR A 49 14.50 3.82 -11.36
N GLY A 50 13.43 4.54 -11.70
CA GLY A 50 13.48 5.99 -11.91
C GLY A 50 13.19 6.79 -10.64
N LYS A 51 13.73 8.01 -10.57
CA LYS A 51 13.48 8.99 -9.48
C LYS A 51 12.34 9.98 -9.81
N LYS A 52 11.48 9.61 -10.76
CA LYS A 52 10.42 10.47 -11.27
C LYS A 52 9.06 9.81 -11.14
N TYR A 53 8.05 10.62 -10.87
CA TYR A 53 6.66 10.22 -11.00
C TYR A 53 6.05 10.73 -12.32
N HIS A 54 5.05 10.03 -12.80
CA HIS A 54 4.49 10.12 -14.14
C HIS A 54 2.95 10.09 -14.07
N SER A 55 2.30 10.65 -15.10
CA SER A 55 0.89 10.42 -15.40
C SER A 55 0.71 9.11 -16.17
N LEU A 56 -0.50 8.54 -16.10
CA LEU A 56 -0.86 7.35 -16.86
C LEU A 56 -0.68 7.62 -18.37
N GLY A 57 -0.07 6.68 -19.08
CA GLY A 57 0.20 6.82 -20.53
C GLY A 57 1.55 7.46 -20.87
N CYS A 58 2.40 7.78 -19.90
CA CYS A 58 3.77 8.21 -20.20
C CYS A 58 4.56 7.08 -20.91
N ARG A 59 5.29 7.42 -21.98
CA ARG A 59 6.09 6.46 -22.77
C ARG A 59 7.08 5.61 -21.96
N TYR A 60 7.53 6.14 -20.82
CA TYR A 60 8.49 5.47 -19.94
C TYR A 60 7.86 4.41 -19.03
N LEU A 61 6.52 4.36 -18.93
CA LEU A 61 5.77 3.35 -18.18
C LEU A 61 5.52 2.07 -18.98
N SER A 62 5.97 2.02 -20.24
CA SER A 62 5.77 0.87 -21.16
C SER A 62 6.35 -0.45 -20.63
N LYS A 63 7.41 -0.40 -19.82
CA LYS A 63 8.05 -1.58 -19.23
C LYS A 63 7.48 -1.97 -17.86
N GLY A 64 6.44 -1.28 -17.39
CA GLY A 64 5.85 -1.47 -16.07
C GLY A 64 5.95 -0.22 -15.20
N TYR A 65 5.05 -0.18 -14.21
CA TYR A 65 4.90 0.95 -13.29
C TYR A 65 4.29 0.50 -11.96
N ILE A 66 4.53 1.29 -10.93
CA ILE A 66 3.94 1.13 -9.59
C ILE A 66 3.07 2.36 -9.32
N PRO A 67 1.75 2.19 -9.06
CA PRO A 67 0.90 3.29 -8.62
C PRO A 67 1.29 3.71 -7.20
N ILE A 68 1.41 5.01 -6.98
CA ILE A 68 1.71 5.62 -5.68
C ILE A 68 0.92 6.92 -5.54
N SER A 69 0.64 7.33 -4.31
CA SER A 69 -0.03 8.60 -4.06
C SER A 69 0.93 9.79 -4.29
N LEU A 70 0.41 10.94 -4.70
CA LEU A 70 1.20 12.12 -5.02
C LEU A 70 1.92 12.67 -3.78
N THR A 71 1.27 12.64 -2.61
CA THR A 71 1.94 13.00 -1.35
C THR A 71 3.11 12.06 -1.05
N SER A 72 2.89 10.75 -1.10
CA SER A 72 3.94 9.74 -0.87
C SER A 72 5.09 9.86 -1.88
N ALA A 73 4.80 10.18 -3.14
CA ALA A 73 5.83 10.41 -4.15
C ALA A 73 6.71 11.62 -3.78
N LYS A 74 6.11 12.72 -3.32
CA LYS A 74 6.86 13.90 -2.87
C LYS A 74 7.67 13.63 -1.60
N GLU A 75 7.07 12.99 -0.61
CA GLU A 75 7.73 12.63 0.66
C GLU A 75 8.96 11.74 0.44
N ARG A 76 8.87 10.81 -0.53
CA ARG A 76 9.98 9.94 -0.92
C ARG A 76 11.00 10.63 -1.86
N GLY A 77 10.80 11.91 -2.20
CA GLY A 77 11.72 12.71 -3.01
C GLY A 77 11.64 12.45 -4.52
N TYR A 78 10.54 11.87 -5.02
CA TYR A 78 10.34 11.74 -6.47
C TYR A 78 10.02 13.10 -7.08
N THR A 79 10.54 13.35 -8.29
CA THR A 79 10.32 14.60 -9.04
C THR A 79 9.36 14.39 -10.21
N PRO A 80 8.60 15.40 -10.67
CA PRO A 80 7.71 15.24 -11.81
C PRO A 80 8.48 14.93 -13.10
N CYS A 81 7.88 14.09 -13.94
CA CYS A 81 8.38 13.86 -15.30
C CYS A 81 8.12 15.09 -16.19
N SER A 82 9.17 15.64 -16.79
CA SER A 82 9.06 16.77 -17.72
C SER A 82 8.38 16.42 -19.06
N VAL A 83 8.34 15.13 -19.41
CA VAL A 83 7.77 14.65 -20.68
C VAL A 83 6.25 14.57 -20.60
N CYS A 84 5.70 13.94 -19.57
CA CYS A 84 4.25 13.77 -19.43
C CYS A 84 3.57 14.80 -18.51
N ARG A 85 4.37 15.68 -17.87
CA ARG A 85 3.90 16.80 -17.03
C ARG A 85 2.75 16.38 -16.09
N PRO A 86 3.00 15.45 -15.16
CA PRO A 86 1.98 14.99 -14.23
C PRO A 86 1.51 16.14 -13.31
N PRO A 87 0.34 15.99 -12.66
CA PRO A 87 -0.09 16.93 -11.64
C PRO A 87 0.98 17.05 -10.54
N SER A 88 1.25 18.29 -10.12
CA SER A 88 2.27 18.65 -9.14
C SER A 88 1.66 18.92 -7.79
#